data_AF-A0A9D6J9N4-F1
#
_entry.id   AF-A0A9D6J9N4-F1
#
_cell.length_a   1.000
_cell.length_b   1.000
_cell.length_c   1.000
_cell.angle_alpha   90.00
_cell.angle_beta   90.00
_cell.angle_gamma   90.00
#
_symmetry.space_group_name_H-M   'P 1'
#
loop_
_entity.id
_entity.type
_entity.pdbx_description
1 polymer ?
#
loop_
_entity_poly.entity_id
_entity_poly.type
_entity_poly.pdbx_seq_one_letter_code
_entity_poly.pdbx_strand_id
1 'polypeptide(L)'
;MKEDLRAELQALKAHPRLGVFCFGTQASSVYWAAQQKAAAELGIEIEGWRSQRPGNAVTQEEVEGKIEEWNRASGVHGIFVHQPMPPELDPQRISALIDPRKDVEGIHPQNSARRFFAKARIGSCTALAVMELIESTGVGLAGKEAVVVGHSEIVGRPVSMLLLDKLATTTVCHLGTDQAGRLEDHVRRADVLVVAAGRPQLIKGAWIKPGAVIIDVGINVVAGHVVGDVEFEAAKRRAAFITPVPGGVGPVTVMMVMKNTIEAYKLQQVG
;
A
#
# COMPACT_ATOMS: atom_id res chain seq x y z
N MET A 1 3.78 -14.61 7.69
CA MET A 1 2.59 -13.73 7.53
C MET A 1 1.27 -14.50 7.41
N LYS A 2 0.97 -15.28 6.35
CA LYS A 2 -0.36 -15.92 6.21
C LYS A 2 -0.70 -16.85 7.38
N GLU A 3 0.25 -17.68 7.80
CA GLU A 3 0.07 -18.61 8.93
C GLU A 3 -0.19 -17.84 10.23
N ASP A 4 0.55 -16.76 10.47
CA ASP A 4 0.37 -15.88 11.63
C ASP A 4 -1.03 -15.26 11.68
N LEU A 5 -1.51 -14.72 10.54
CA LEU A 5 -2.85 -14.14 10.45
C LEU A 5 -3.94 -15.19 10.65
N ARG A 6 -3.74 -16.42 10.16
CA ARG A 6 -4.68 -17.52 10.37
C ARG A 6 -4.74 -17.92 11.84
N ALA A 7 -3.57 -18.06 12.49
CA ALA A 7 -3.50 -18.37 13.91
C ALA A 7 -4.17 -17.28 14.76
N GLU A 8 -3.97 -16.01 14.40
CA GLU A 8 -4.63 -14.88 15.05
C GLU A 8 -6.15 -14.92 14.90
N LEU A 9 -6.67 -15.14 13.69
CA LEU A 9 -8.11 -15.28 13.45
C LEU A 9 -8.73 -16.42 14.27
N GLN A 10 -8.04 -17.55 14.34
CA GLN A 10 -8.48 -18.70 15.15
C GLN A 10 -8.52 -18.37 16.64
N ALA A 11 -7.49 -17.68 17.16
CA ALA A 11 -7.44 -17.24 18.55
C ALA A 11 -8.56 -16.24 18.88
N LEU A 12 -8.86 -15.33 17.96
CA LEU A 12 -9.94 -14.35 18.10
C LEU A 12 -11.35 -14.97 17.96
N LYS A 13 -11.45 -16.17 17.36
CA LYS A 13 -12.73 -16.77 16.93
C LYS A 13 -13.57 -15.79 16.10
N ALA A 14 -12.89 -15.01 15.26
CA ALA A 14 -13.47 -13.92 14.51
C ALA A 14 -13.75 -14.32 13.06
N HIS A 15 -14.81 -13.74 12.49
CA HIS A 15 -15.11 -13.82 11.07
C HIS A 15 -15.22 -12.41 10.48
N PRO A 16 -14.08 -11.72 10.23
CA PRO A 16 -14.10 -10.40 9.65
C PRO A 16 -14.67 -10.42 8.23
N ARG A 17 -15.24 -9.28 7.85
CA ARG A 17 -15.87 -9.07 6.54
C ARG A 17 -15.37 -7.76 5.94
N LEU A 18 -14.90 -7.84 4.70
CA LEU A 18 -14.32 -6.73 3.96
C LEU A 18 -15.26 -6.33 2.82
N GLY A 19 -15.77 -5.10 2.86
CA GLY A 19 -16.43 -4.47 1.73
C GLY A 19 -15.41 -3.90 0.74
N VAL A 20 -15.56 -4.17 -0.54
CA VAL A 20 -14.62 -3.73 -1.58
C VAL A 20 -15.35 -3.06 -2.74
N PHE A 21 -15.03 -1.80 -3.02
CA PHE A 21 -15.49 -1.10 -4.21
C PHE A 21 -14.63 -1.49 -5.42
N CYS A 22 -15.28 -1.98 -6.47
CA CYS A 22 -14.65 -2.40 -7.73
C CYS A 22 -15.21 -1.58 -8.89
N PHE A 23 -14.34 -0.85 -9.61
CA PHE A 23 -14.74 0.01 -10.75
C PHE A 23 -14.48 -0.61 -12.14
N GLY A 24 -13.99 -1.85 -12.20
CA GLY A 24 -13.94 -2.62 -13.45
C GLY A 24 -12.78 -2.31 -14.40
N THR A 25 -11.71 -1.63 -13.95
CA THR A 25 -10.47 -1.49 -14.71
C THR A 25 -9.67 -2.79 -14.76
N GLN A 26 -8.81 -2.99 -15.77
CA GLN A 26 -7.96 -4.20 -15.86
C GLN A 26 -7.02 -4.35 -14.66
N ALA A 27 -6.53 -3.25 -14.08
CA ALA A 27 -5.73 -3.28 -12.85
C ALA A 27 -6.57 -3.74 -11.64
N SER A 28 -7.80 -3.24 -11.51
CA SER A 28 -8.72 -3.61 -10.43
C SER A 28 -9.09 -5.09 -10.45
N SER A 29 -9.20 -5.73 -11.63
CA SER A 29 -9.61 -7.14 -11.74
C SER A 29 -8.54 -8.11 -11.24
N VAL A 30 -7.26 -7.85 -11.54
CA VAL A 30 -6.13 -8.66 -11.04
C VAL A 30 -6.03 -8.54 -9.52
N TYR A 31 -6.12 -7.31 -9.01
CA TYR A 31 -6.06 -7.07 -7.57
C TYR A 31 -7.26 -7.67 -6.83
N TRP A 32 -8.47 -7.57 -7.42
CA TRP A 32 -9.68 -8.20 -6.92
C TRP A 32 -9.55 -9.73 -6.80
N ALA A 33 -9.01 -10.39 -7.84
CA ALA A 33 -8.78 -11.84 -7.81
C ALA A 33 -7.79 -12.22 -6.69
N ALA A 34 -6.72 -11.45 -6.51
CA ALA A 34 -5.74 -11.68 -5.45
C ALA A 34 -6.34 -11.48 -4.05
N GLN A 35 -7.16 -10.44 -3.85
CA GLN A 35 -7.87 -10.20 -2.59
C GLN A 35 -8.84 -11.33 -2.26
N GLN A 36 -9.67 -11.76 -3.21
CA GLN A 36 -10.60 -12.88 -3.00
C GLN A 36 -9.84 -14.16 -2.63
N LYS A 37 -8.74 -14.47 -3.32
CA LYS A 37 -7.92 -15.65 -3.01
C LYS A 37 -7.36 -15.59 -1.59
N ALA A 38 -6.72 -14.48 -1.23
CA ALA A 38 -6.11 -14.32 0.10
C ALA A 38 -7.16 -14.34 1.22
N ALA A 39 -8.32 -13.70 0.99
CA ALA A 39 -9.44 -13.70 1.93
C ALA A 39 -9.99 -15.12 2.15
N ALA A 40 -10.25 -15.87 1.08
CA ALA A 40 -10.73 -17.25 1.15
C ALA A 40 -9.74 -18.18 1.89
N GLU A 41 -8.44 -18.02 1.66
CA GLU A 41 -7.40 -18.81 2.33
C GLU A 41 -7.25 -18.51 3.83
N LEU A 42 -7.72 -17.33 4.27
CA LEU A 42 -7.72 -16.89 5.67
C LEU A 42 -9.09 -17.07 6.35
N GLY A 43 -10.17 -17.32 5.59
CA GLY A 43 -11.53 -17.35 6.12
C GLY A 43 -12.12 -15.96 6.38
N ILE A 44 -11.65 -14.94 5.67
CA ILE A 44 -12.21 -13.58 5.67
C ILE A 44 -13.30 -13.50 4.60
N GLU A 45 -14.48 -13.01 4.95
CA GLU A 45 -15.56 -12.79 3.99
C GLU A 45 -15.31 -11.50 3.20
N ILE A 46 -15.65 -11.50 1.91
CA ILE A 46 -15.49 -10.33 1.04
C ILE A 46 -16.81 -10.00 0.35
N GLU A 47 -17.30 -8.78 0.51
CA GLU A 47 -18.46 -8.25 -0.22
C GLU A 47 -17.95 -7.28 -1.30
N GLY A 48 -18.00 -7.70 -2.56
CA GLY A 48 -17.68 -6.83 -3.69
C GLY A 48 -18.86 -5.95 -4.08
N TRP A 49 -18.65 -4.65 -4.18
CA TRP A 49 -19.62 -3.70 -4.75
C TRP A 49 -19.17 -3.22 -6.12
N ARG A 50 -20.11 -3.16 -7.06
CA ARG A 50 -19.95 -2.60 -8.40
C ARG A 50 -21.18 -1.77 -8.73
N SER A 51 -21.00 -0.71 -9.52
CA SER A 51 -22.13 0.03 -10.06
C SER A 51 -23.00 -0.90 -10.92
N GLN A 52 -24.31 -0.78 -10.76
CA GLN A 52 -25.30 -1.51 -11.56
C GLN A 52 -25.68 -0.75 -12.85
N ARG A 53 -25.12 0.45 -13.06
CA ARG A 53 -25.42 1.25 -14.24
C ARG A 53 -24.77 0.67 -15.51
N PRO A 54 -25.37 0.93 -16.68
CA PRO A 54 -24.77 0.57 -17.96
C PRO A 54 -23.33 1.07 -18.09
N GLY A 55 -22.43 0.22 -18.59
CA GLY A 55 -21.03 0.56 -18.78
C GLY A 55 -20.21 0.74 -17.50
N ASN A 56 -20.72 0.31 -16.34
CA ASN A 56 -20.12 0.56 -15.02
C ASN A 56 -19.97 2.04 -14.67
N ALA A 57 -20.77 2.93 -15.29
CA ALA A 57 -20.79 4.34 -14.93
C ALA A 57 -21.15 4.47 -13.43
N VAL A 58 -20.51 5.37 -12.71
CA VAL A 58 -20.72 5.51 -11.26
C VAL A 58 -20.91 6.98 -10.91
N THR A 59 -21.70 7.27 -9.87
CA THR A 59 -21.75 8.63 -9.31
C THR A 59 -21.20 8.68 -7.90
N GLN A 60 -20.79 9.88 -7.50
CA GLN A 60 -20.32 10.15 -6.14
C GLN A 60 -21.35 9.70 -5.11
N GLU A 61 -22.62 10.04 -5.31
CA GLU A 61 -23.71 9.75 -4.36
C GLU A 61 -23.94 8.25 -4.17
N GLU A 62 -23.78 7.44 -5.22
CA GLU A 62 -23.93 5.98 -5.13
C GLU A 62 -22.82 5.35 -4.28
N VAL A 63 -21.58 5.81 -4.48
CA VAL A 63 -20.43 5.34 -3.71
C VAL A 63 -20.55 5.80 -2.27
N GLU A 64 -20.84 7.07 -2.03
CA GLU A 64 -21.01 7.63 -0.70
C GLU A 64 -22.15 6.93 0.07
N GLY A 65 -23.30 6.70 -0.59
CA GLY A 65 -24.42 6.00 0.01
C GLY A 65 -24.09 4.57 0.43
N LYS A 66 -23.31 3.84 -0.38
CA LYS A 66 -22.85 2.49 -0.01
C LYS A 66 -21.80 2.50 1.10
N ILE A 67 -20.89 3.48 1.11
CA ILE A 67 -19.92 3.65 2.20
C ILE A 67 -20.67 3.88 3.51
N GLU A 68 -21.68 4.73 3.52
CA GLU A 68 -22.50 4.98 4.70
C GLU A 68 -23.26 3.73 5.19
N GLU A 69 -23.82 2.96 4.25
CA GLU A 69 -24.45 1.67 4.56
C GLU A 69 -23.46 0.74 5.29
N TRP A 70 -22.27 0.56 4.72
CA TRP A 70 -21.23 -0.29 5.30
C TRP A 70 -20.64 0.28 6.59
N ASN A 71 -20.56 1.60 6.76
CA ASN A 71 -20.17 2.23 8.02
C ASN A 71 -21.13 1.86 9.15
N ARG A 72 -22.44 1.87 8.88
CA ARG A 72 -23.48 1.53 9.88
C ARG A 72 -23.64 0.03 10.09
N ALA A 73 -23.27 -0.80 9.10
CA ALA A 73 -23.40 -2.25 9.19
C ALA A 73 -22.41 -2.85 10.20
N SER A 74 -22.91 -3.45 11.28
CA SER A 74 -22.08 -4.18 12.26
C SER A 74 -21.42 -5.43 11.66
N GLY A 75 -21.97 -5.97 10.57
CA GLY A 75 -21.41 -7.12 9.85
C GLY A 75 -20.26 -6.78 8.90
N VAL A 76 -19.98 -5.50 8.62
CA VAL A 76 -18.87 -5.08 7.74
C VAL A 76 -17.80 -4.42 8.60
N HIS A 77 -16.59 -4.96 8.54
CA HIS A 77 -15.51 -4.59 9.45
C HIS A 77 -14.43 -3.75 8.76
N GLY A 78 -14.25 -3.93 7.45
CA GLY A 78 -13.33 -3.15 6.65
C GLY A 78 -13.97 -2.65 5.37
N ILE A 79 -13.53 -1.50 4.87
CA ILE A 79 -13.91 -0.93 3.57
C ILE A 79 -12.63 -0.62 2.79
N PHE A 80 -12.54 -1.14 1.58
CA PHE A 80 -11.43 -0.92 0.65
C PHE A 80 -11.97 -0.35 -0.66
N VAL A 81 -11.29 0.65 -1.24
CA VAL A 81 -11.73 1.30 -2.48
C VAL A 81 -10.66 1.18 -3.55
N HIS A 82 -10.92 0.41 -4.60
CA HIS A 82 -9.94 0.18 -5.67
C HIS A 82 -9.51 1.49 -6.36
N GLN A 83 -8.20 1.60 -6.58
CA GLN A 83 -7.57 2.68 -7.35
C GLN A 83 -7.11 2.17 -8.73
N PRO A 84 -7.01 3.04 -9.76
CA PRO A 84 -7.53 4.41 -9.75
C PRO A 84 -9.06 4.42 -9.76
N MET A 85 -9.63 5.38 -9.05
CA MET A 85 -11.06 5.65 -9.12
C MET A 85 -11.43 6.33 -10.45
N PRO A 86 -12.67 6.16 -10.94
CA PRO A 86 -13.19 6.95 -12.04
C PRO A 86 -13.02 8.46 -11.79
N PRO A 87 -12.70 9.27 -12.82
CA PRO A 87 -12.36 10.68 -12.67
C PRO A 87 -13.51 11.55 -12.16
N GLU A 88 -14.76 11.08 -12.30
CA GLU A 88 -15.95 11.73 -11.75
C GLU A 88 -16.09 11.60 -10.23
N LEU A 89 -15.31 10.72 -9.59
CA LEU A 89 -15.32 10.54 -8.14
C LEU A 89 -14.29 11.44 -7.47
N ASP A 90 -14.64 11.98 -6.30
CA ASP A 90 -13.74 12.73 -5.43
C ASP A 90 -13.06 11.77 -4.42
N PRO A 91 -11.75 11.51 -4.56
CA PRO A 91 -11.01 10.62 -3.67
C PRO A 91 -10.97 11.09 -2.21
N GLN A 92 -10.92 12.41 -2.00
CA GLN A 92 -10.79 12.98 -0.67
C GLN A 92 -12.10 12.86 0.09
N ARG A 93 -13.23 13.11 -0.58
CA ARG A 93 -14.55 12.88 0.01
C ARG A 93 -14.78 11.41 0.34
N ILE A 94 -14.46 10.51 -0.59
CA ILE A 94 -14.60 9.06 -0.37
C ILE A 94 -13.77 8.61 0.83
N SER A 95 -12.48 8.94 0.85
CA SER A 95 -11.59 8.53 1.95
C SER A 95 -11.97 9.13 3.29
N ALA A 96 -12.48 10.37 3.34
CA ALA A 96 -12.94 11.02 4.57
C ALA A 96 -14.32 10.52 5.05
N LEU A 97 -15.09 9.85 4.20
CA LEU A 97 -16.40 9.33 4.57
C LEU A 97 -16.33 7.95 5.25
N ILE A 98 -15.30 7.16 4.95
CA ILE A 98 -15.12 5.83 5.54
C ILE A 98 -14.91 5.96 7.07
N ASP A 99 -15.61 5.18 7.90
CA ASP A 99 -15.34 5.17 9.34
C ASP A 99 -13.85 4.84 9.57
N PRO A 100 -13.08 5.66 10.32
CA PRO A 100 -11.66 5.44 10.56
C PRO A 100 -11.33 4.05 11.12
N ARG A 101 -12.26 3.41 11.84
CA ARG A 101 -12.09 2.05 12.37
C ARG A 101 -12.28 0.96 11.30
N LYS A 102 -12.88 1.30 10.16
CA LYS A 102 -13.12 0.43 8.99
C LYS A 102 -12.23 0.77 7.79
N ASP A 103 -11.47 1.85 7.84
CA ASP A 103 -10.52 2.25 6.80
C ASP A 103 -9.31 1.32 6.76
N VAL A 104 -9.43 0.17 6.07
CA VAL A 104 -8.36 -0.83 6.01
C VAL A 104 -7.18 -0.39 5.15
N GLU A 105 -7.34 0.65 4.34
CA GLU A 105 -6.24 1.23 3.58
C GLU A 105 -5.47 2.29 4.38
N GLY A 106 -5.96 2.71 5.55
CA GLY A 106 -5.29 3.72 6.36
C GLY A 106 -5.18 5.08 5.65
N ILE A 107 -6.09 5.38 4.71
CA ILE A 107 -6.10 6.61 3.90
C ILE A 107 -7.02 7.68 4.48
N HIS A 108 -7.89 7.34 5.43
CA HIS A 108 -8.76 8.29 6.09
C HIS A 108 -7.90 9.37 6.80
N PRO A 109 -8.21 10.67 6.69
CA PRO A 109 -7.40 11.75 7.24
C PRO A 109 -7.05 11.57 8.73
N GLN A 110 -7.99 11.09 9.55
CA GLN A 110 -7.72 10.76 10.95
C GLN A 110 -6.70 9.64 11.14
N ASN A 111 -6.69 8.57 10.32
CA ASN A 111 -5.70 7.51 10.42
C ASN A 111 -4.32 8.00 9.96
N SER A 112 -4.29 8.74 8.84
CA SER A 112 -3.08 9.41 8.35
C SER A 112 -2.49 10.38 9.39
N ALA A 113 -3.33 11.18 10.05
CA ALA A 113 -2.90 12.08 11.12
C ALA A 113 -2.44 11.32 12.37
N ARG A 114 -3.18 10.29 12.79
CA ARG A 114 -2.77 9.42 13.90
C ARG A 114 -1.44 8.75 13.64
N ARG A 115 -1.11 8.44 12.38
CA ARG A 115 0.21 7.88 12.02
C ARG A 115 1.33 8.89 12.24
N PHE A 116 1.05 10.18 12.06
CA PHE A 116 2.03 11.24 12.27
C PHE A 116 2.22 11.57 13.76
N PHE A 117 1.12 11.67 14.52
CA PHE A 117 1.16 12.09 15.92
C PHE A 117 1.24 10.95 16.93
N ALA A 118 0.97 9.71 16.52
CA ALA A 118 0.87 8.55 17.38
C ALA A 118 1.20 7.25 16.63
N LYS A 119 1.06 6.12 17.32
CA LYS A 119 1.19 4.78 16.70
C LYS A 119 -0.19 4.29 16.27
N ALA A 120 -0.63 4.72 15.08
CA ALA A 120 -1.88 4.23 14.49
C ALA A 120 -1.86 2.71 14.33
N ARG A 121 -2.97 2.05 14.70
CA ARG A 121 -3.15 0.59 14.54
C ARG A 121 -3.40 0.18 13.08
N ILE A 122 -4.09 1.04 12.33
CA ILE A 122 -4.25 0.90 10.88
C ILE A 122 -3.37 1.94 10.18
N GLY A 123 -2.73 1.55 9.08
CA GLY A 123 -1.93 2.45 8.24
C GLY A 123 -1.91 1.97 6.79
N SER A 124 -1.34 2.80 5.90
CA SER A 124 -1.23 2.49 4.46
C SER A 124 -0.74 1.07 4.20
N CYS A 125 -1.58 0.26 3.53
CA CYS A 125 -1.25 -1.13 3.19
C CYS A 125 0.08 -1.23 2.43
N THR A 126 0.29 -0.36 1.45
CA THR A 126 1.52 -0.36 0.66
C THR A 126 2.72 0.08 1.49
N ALA A 127 2.56 1.07 2.37
CA ALA A 127 3.64 1.50 3.23
C ALA A 127 4.02 0.43 4.26
N LEU A 128 3.03 -0.25 4.84
CA LEU A 128 3.25 -1.40 5.73
C LEU A 128 3.90 -2.57 4.98
N ALA A 129 3.52 -2.82 3.72
CA ALA A 129 4.14 -3.84 2.89
C ALA A 129 5.61 -3.54 2.59
N VAL A 130 5.95 -2.28 2.30
CA VAL A 130 7.33 -1.83 2.15
C VAL A 130 8.13 -2.11 3.42
N MET A 131 7.60 -1.75 4.59
CA MET A 131 8.28 -1.97 5.87
C MET A 131 8.47 -3.46 6.17
N GLU A 132 7.45 -4.29 5.94
CA GLU A 132 7.54 -5.75 6.11
C GLU A 132 8.63 -6.35 5.22
N LEU A 133 8.70 -5.92 3.95
CA LEU A 133 9.73 -6.39 3.02
C LEU A 133 11.14 -5.98 3.47
N ILE A 134 11.31 -4.73 3.93
CA ILE A 134 12.59 -4.26 4.49
C ILE A 134 12.96 -5.11 5.71
N GLU A 135 12.04 -5.28 6.66
CA GLU A 135 12.27 -6.05 7.88
C GLU A 135 12.63 -7.51 7.57
N SER A 136 12.02 -8.11 6.56
CA SER A 136 12.32 -9.48 6.11
C SER A 136 13.76 -9.67 5.61
N THR A 137 14.44 -8.60 5.22
CA THR A 137 15.85 -8.67 4.81
C THR A 137 16.82 -8.78 6.00
N GLY A 138 16.34 -8.50 7.22
CA GLY A 138 17.15 -8.45 8.43
C GLY A 138 18.02 -7.18 8.54
N VAL A 139 17.87 -6.20 7.65
CA VAL A 139 18.63 -4.94 7.72
C VAL A 139 18.21 -4.12 8.95
N GLY A 140 19.18 -3.73 9.77
CA GLY A 140 18.95 -2.79 10.86
C GLY A 140 18.79 -1.37 10.32
N LEU A 141 17.69 -0.69 10.66
CA LEU A 141 17.33 0.63 10.13
C LEU A 141 17.90 1.82 10.92
N ALA A 142 18.21 1.64 12.20
CA ALA A 142 18.68 2.75 13.05
C ALA A 142 19.99 3.35 12.50
N GLY A 143 19.98 4.67 12.26
CA GLY A 143 21.11 5.43 11.72
C GLY A 143 21.42 5.18 10.24
N LYS A 144 20.63 4.37 9.53
CA LYS A 144 20.82 4.13 8.09
C LYS A 144 20.26 5.26 7.25
N GLU A 145 20.88 5.48 6.09
CA GLU A 145 20.35 6.39 5.07
C GLU A 145 19.23 5.70 4.30
N ALA A 146 17.98 6.09 4.57
CA ALA A 146 16.82 5.62 3.84
C ALA A 146 16.33 6.71 2.87
N VAL A 147 16.30 6.41 1.58
CA VAL A 147 15.86 7.33 0.53
C VAL A 147 14.55 6.84 -0.06
N VAL A 148 13.55 7.71 -0.05
CA VAL A 148 12.23 7.46 -0.66
C VAL A 148 12.10 8.34 -1.89
N VAL A 149 11.95 7.74 -3.07
CA VAL A 149 11.71 8.46 -4.33
C VAL A 149 10.21 8.41 -4.63
N GLY A 150 9.54 9.54 -4.44
CA GLY A 150 8.08 9.66 -4.51
C GLY A 150 7.50 10.15 -3.18
N HIS A 151 6.47 11.01 -3.24
CA HIS A 151 5.89 11.67 -2.06
C HIS A 151 4.35 11.59 -2.01
N SER A 152 3.77 10.58 -2.66
CA SER A 152 2.32 10.36 -2.64
C SER A 152 1.80 10.18 -1.21
N GLU A 153 0.55 10.54 -1.00
CA GLU A 153 -0.13 10.39 0.29
C GLU A 153 -0.28 8.92 0.70
N ILE A 154 -0.34 8.03 -0.29
CA ILE A 154 -0.56 6.59 -0.07
C ILE A 154 0.73 5.78 0.09
N VAL A 155 1.88 6.23 -0.44
CA VAL A 155 3.15 5.47 -0.33
C VAL A 155 4.27 6.33 0.25
N GLY A 156 4.71 7.37 -0.46
CA GLY A 156 5.95 8.08 -0.15
C GLY A 156 5.97 8.72 1.23
N ARG A 157 4.93 9.48 1.57
CA ARG A 157 4.83 10.16 2.88
C ARG A 157 4.65 9.16 4.04
N PRO A 158 3.76 8.15 3.98
CA PRO A 158 3.65 7.18 5.05
C PRO A 158 4.92 6.35 5.26
N VAL A 159 5.59 5.91 4.18
CA VAL A 159 6.85 5.17 4.27
C VAL A 159 7.94 6.00 4.94
N SER A 160 8.05 7.29 4.60
CA SER A 160 9.08 8.14 5.20
C SER A 160 8.89 8.29 6.72
N MET A 161 7.64 8.40 7.18
CA MET A 161 7.32 8.44 8.61
C MET A 161 7.61 7.10 9.31
N LEU A 162 7.24 5.98 8.68
CA LEU A 162 7.55 4.63 9.19
C LEU A 162 9.06 4.38 9.34
N LEU A 163 9.86 4.88 8.40
CA LEU A 163 11.32 4.80 8.47
C LEU A 163 11.90 5.67 9.59
N LEU A 164 11.37 6.89 9.77
CA LEU A 164 11.74 7.77 10.88
C LEU A 164 11.43 7.13 12.25
N ASP A 165 10.29 6.45 12.39
CA ASP A 165 9.93 5.72 13.62
C ASP A 165 10.94 4.59 13.95
N LYS A 166 11.65 4.09 12.94
CA LYS A 166 12.71 3.08 13.07
C LYS A 166 14.11 3.69 13.20
N LEU A 167 14.18 5.01 13.43
CA LEU A 167 15.41 5.79 13.61
C LEU A 167 16.31 5.82 12.36
N ALA A 168 15.76 5.64 11.16
CA ALA A 168 16.50 5.86 9.93
C ALA A 168 16.65 7.37 9.64
N THR A 169 17.77 7.78 9.05
CA THR A 169 17.92 9.09 8.41
C THR A 169 17.15 9.05 7.10
N THR A 170 16.01 9.73 7.05
CA THR A 170 15.07 9.63 5.93
C THR A 170 15.15 10.84 5.00
N THR A 171 15.47 10.62 3.74
CA THR A 171 15.40 11.63 2.67
C THR A 171 14.25 11.32 1.72
N VAL A 172 13.40 12.32 1.43
CA VAL A 172 12.32 12.20 0.44
C VAL A 172 12.70 12.96 -0.82
N CYS A 173 12.84 12.24 -1.93
CA CYS A 173 13.08 12.78 -3.26
C CYS A 173 11.79 12.79 -4.08
N HIS A 174 11.70 13.72 -5.02
CA HIS A 174 10.52 13.93 -5.85
C HIS A 174 10.88 14.54 -7.21
N LEU A 175 9.87 14.86 -8.02
CA LEU A 175 10.06 15.47 -9.35
C LEU A 175 10.96 16.70 -9.31
N GLY A 176 10.80 17.59 -8.33
CA GLY A 176 11.71 18.73 -8.13
C GLY A 176 13.18 18.35 -7.84
N THR A 177 13.44 17.22 -7.16
CA THR A 177 14.82 16.72 -6.95
C THR A 177 15.43 16.22 -8.26
N ASP A 178 14.63 15.52 -9.06
CA ASP A 178 14.99 15.01 -10.39
C ASP A 178 15.27 16.15 -11.37
N GLN A 179 14.36 17.12 -11.46
CA GLN A 179 14.50 18.32 -12.30
C GLN A 179 15.71 19.18 -11.91
N ALA A 180 16.10 19.18 -10.63
CA ALA A 180 17.29 19.85 -10.15
C ALA A 180 18.60 19.07 -10.45
N GLY A 181 18.52 17.89 -11.07
CA GLY A 181 19.68 17.06 -11.40
C GLY A 181 20.35 16.40 -10.19
N ARG A 182 19.66 16.31 -9.04
CA ARG A 182 20.24 15.81 -7.77
C ARG A 182 19.76 14.43 -7.36
N LEU A 183 18.82 13.83 -8.11
CA LEU A 183 18.23 12.55 -7.74
C LEU A 183 19.29 11.45 -7.59
N GLU A 184 20.24 11.37 -8.53
CA GLU A 184 21.34 10.40 -8.50
C GLU A 184 22.16 10.49 -7.20
N ASP A 185 22.49 11.70 -6.74
CA ASP A 185 23.31 11.92 -5.53
C ASP A 185 22.63 11.39 -4.26
N HIS A 186 21.30 11.47 -4.20
CA HIS A 186 20.54 10.90 -3.10
C HIS A 186 20.49 9.38 -3.20
N VAL A 187 20.17 8.84 -4.39
CA VAL A 187 20.10 7.38 -4.62
C VAL A 187 21.43 6.69 -4.30
N ARG A 188 22.57 7.30 -4.66
CA ARG A 188 23.91 6.74 -4.41
C ARG A 188 24.28 6.58 -2.93
N ARG A 189 23.62 7.32 -2.04
CA ARG A 189 23.91 7.27 -0.59
C ARG A 189 23.02 6.28 0.17
N ALA A 190 21.88 5.90 -0.42
CA ALA A 190 20.86 5.07 0.19
C ALA A 190 21.39 3.68 0.60
N ASP A 191 21.32 3.37 1.89
CA ASP A 191 21.39 2.00 2.40
C ASP A 191 20.09 1.25 2.11
N VAL A 192 18.97 1.96 2.22
CA VAL A 192 17.63 1.48 1.88
C VAL A 192 17.01 2.46 0.89
N LEU A 193 16.60 1.95 -0.27
CA LEU A 193 15.98 2.74 -1.33
C LEU A 193 14.56 2.25 -1.56
N VAL A 194 13.57 3.12 -1.37
CA VAL A 194 12.17 2.87 -1.72
C VAL A 194 11.81 3.72 -2.92
N VAL A 195 11.31 3.11 -4.00
CA VAL A 195 10.98 3.82 -5.25
C VAL A 195 9.51 3.65 -5.56
N ALA A 196 8.78 4.77 -5.57
CA ALA A 196 7.34 4.86 -5.80
C ALA A 196 7.02 6.10 -6.66
N ALA A 197 7.73 6.24 -7.78
CA ALA A 197 7.64 7.38 -8.69
C ALA A 197 6.63 7.16 -9.82
N GLY A 198 6.28 5.91 -10.14
CA GLY A 198 5.39 5.57 -11.25
C GLY A 198 5.98 5.95 -12.61
N ARG A 199 7.29 5.75 -12.76
CA ARG A 199 8.05 6.03 -13.98
C ARG A 199 8.97 4.86 -14.29
N PRO A 200 8.74 4.12 -15.39
CA PRO A 200 9.48 2.90 -15.67
C PRO A 200 10.98 3.19 -15.78
N GLN A 201 11.77 2.43 -15.03
CA GLN A 201 13.24 2.47 -15.10
C GLN A 201 13.85 3.89 -14.92
N LEU A 202 13.18 4.74 -14.14
CA LEU A 202 13.69 6.06 -13.73
C LEU A 202 15.03 5.90 -13.00
N ILE A 203 15.12 4.95 -12.08
CA ILE A 203 16.31 4.73 -11.27
C ILE A 203 17.27 3.79 -11.98
N LYS A 204 18.45 4.32 -12.30
CA LYS A 204 19.48 3.59 -13.02
C LYS A 204 20.22 2.63 -12.11
N GLY A 205 20.51 1.43 -12.61
CA GLY A 205 21.22 0.42 -11.81
C GLY A 205 22.60 0.91 -11.36
N ALA A 206 23.27 1.73 -12.16
CA ALA A 206 24.57 2.32 -11.83
C ALA A 206 24.55 3.30 -10.63
N TRP A 207 23.37 3.85 -10.29
CA TRP A 207 23.19 4.74 -9.15
C TRP A 207 23.11 3.98 -7.82
N ILE A 208 22.80 2.69 -7.87
CA ILE A 208 22.61 1.87 -6.68
C ILE A 208 23.93 1.74 -5.89
N LYS A 209 23.85 2.05 -4.60
CA LYS A 209 24.92 1.77 -3.64
C LYS A 209 25.14 0.25 -3.51
N PRO A 210 26.38 -0.25 -3.65
CA PRO A 210 26.67 -1.66 -3.42
C PRO A 210 26.19 -2.11 -2.04
N GLY A 211 25.46 -3.23 -1.98
CA GLY A 211 24.90 -3.78 -0.75
C GLY A 211 23.60 -3.13 -0.27
N ALA A 212 23.00 -2.21 -1.03
CA ALA A 212 21.73 -1.59 -0.65
C ALA A 212 20.54 -2.56 -0.69
N VAL A 213 19.52 -2.27 0.12
CA VAL A 213 18.19 -2.88 0.04
C VAL A 213 17.29 -1.99 -0.80
N ILE A 214 16.66 -2.55 -1.84
CA ILE A 214 15.80 -1.81 -2.77
C ILE A 214 14.39 -2.38 -2.73
N ILE A 215 13.42 -1.51 -2.47
CA ILE A 215 11.99 -1.79 -2.59
C ILE A 215 11.42 -0.97 -3.74
N ASP A 216 11.20 -1.65 -4.87
CA ASP A 216 10.56 -1.09 -6.06
C ASP A 216 9.04 -1.29 -5.97
N VAL A 217 8.34 -0.19 -5.70
CA VAL A 217 6.88 -0.12 -5.56
C VAL A 217 6.21 0.18 -6.90
N GLY A 218 6.98 0.65 -7.88
CA GLY A 218 6.48 1.05 -9.19
C GLY A 218 5.81 -0.10 -9.93
N ILE A 219 4.67 0.18 -10.54
CA ILE A 219 3.98 -0.74 -11.45
C ILE A 219 3.70 0.03 -12.73
N ASN A 220 4.47 -0.28 -13.77
CA ASN A 220 4.37 0.35 -15.07
C ASN A 220 4.12 -0.72 -16.14
N VAL A 221 3.32 -0.42 -17.16
CA VAL A 221 3.11 -1.31 -18.30
C VAL A 221 3.85 -0.75 -19.51
N VAL A 222 4.87 -1.48 -19.98
CA VAL A 222 5.69 -1.12 -21.14
C VAL A 222 5.64 -2.28 -22.14
N ALA A 223 5.13 -2.03 -23.34
CA ALA A 223 4.98 -3.04 -24.39
C ALA A 223 4.28 -4.34 -23.92
N GLY A 224 3.27 -4.20 -23.05
CA GLY A 224 2.52 -5.35 -22.50
C GLY A 224 3.19 -6.05 -21.32
N HIS A 225 4.40 -5.64 -20.92
CA HIS A 225 5.10 -6.19 -19.76
C HIS A 225 4.98 -5.26 -18.55
N VAL A 226 4.80 -5.85 -17.37
CA VAL A 226 4.81 -5.11 -16.10
C VAL A 226 6.26 -4.95 -15.63
N VAL A 227 6.70 -3.70 -15.45
CA VAL A 227 8.06 -3.33 -15.03
C VAL A 227 8.02 -2.31 -13.89
N GLY A 228 9.05 -2.31 -13.07
CA GLY A 228 9.20 -1.38 -11.94
C GLY A 228 9.78 -0.02 -12.34
N ASP A 229 9.98 0.82 -11.33
CA ASP A 229 10.61 2.14 -11.48
C ASP A 229 12.16 2.03 -11.53
N VAL A 230 12.72 0.86 -11.23
CA VAL A 230 14.17 0.59 -11.18
C VAL A 230 14.59 -0.31 -12.34
N GLU A 231 15.78 -0.08 -12.89
CA GLU A 231 16.44 -1.01 -13.83
C GLU A 231 16.86 -2.32 -13.12
N PHE A 232 15.90 -3.25 -12.97
CA PHE A 232 16.02 -4.44 -12.12
C PHE A 232 17.31 -5.24 -12.36
N GLU A 233 17.61 -5.64 -13.60
CA GLU A 233 18.78 -6.48 -13.89
C GLU A 233 20.11 -5.78 -13.57
N ALA A 234 20.19 -4.47 -13.77
CA ALA A 234 21.39 -3.71 -13.46
C ALA A 234 21.53 -3.46 -11.95
N ALA A 235 20.42 -3.14 -11.28
CA ALA A 235 20.38 -2.94 -9.83
C ALA A 235 20.67 -4.23 -9.05
N LYS A 236 20.15 -5.38 -9.49
CA LYS A 236 20.33 -6.70 -8.87
C LYS A 236 21.80 -7.11 -8.76
N ARG A 237 22.67 -6.65 -9.68
CA ARG A 237 24.12 -6.93 -9.62
C ARG A 237 24.86 -6.15 -8.53
N ARG A 238 24.21 -5.16 -7.91
CA ARG A 238 24.82 -4.26 -6.92
C ARG A 238 24.13 -4.31 -5.57
N ALA A 239 22.80 -4.44 -5.58
CA ALA A 239 21.98 -4.49 -4.38
C ALA A 239 22.23 -5.79 -3.59
N ALA A 240 22.16 -5.71 -2.26
CA ALA A 240 22.05 -6.91 -1.43
C ALA A 240 20.66 -7.55 -1.57
N PHE A 241 19.64 -6.71 -1.80
CA PHE A 241 18.26 -7.14 -2.01
C PHE A 241 17.54 -6.18 -2.96
N ILE A 242 16.73 -6.72 -3.87
CA ILE A 242 15.81 -5.94 -4.69
C ILE A 242 14.50 -6.71 -4.88
N THR A 243 13.37 -6.04 -4.66
CA THR A 243 12.06 -6.64 -4.94
C THR A 243 11.83 -6.81 -6.45
N PRO A 244 11.34 -7.96 -6.92
CA PRO A 244 10.98 -8.13 -8.32
C PRO A 244 9.68 -7.36 -8.65
N VAL A 245 9.55 -6.92 -9.89
CA VAL A 245 8.30 -6.39 -10.44
C VAL A 245 7.98 -7.14 -11.72
N PRO A 246 6.84 -7.85 -11.79
CA PRO A 246 5.85 -8.09 -10.73
C PRO A 246 6.34 -9.08 -9.65
N GLY A 247 5.57 -9.20 -8.56
CA GLY A 247 5.77 -10.25 -7.54
C GLY A 247 6.44 -9.82 -6.23
N GLY A 248 6.90 -8.57 -6.13
CA GLY A 248 7.47 -7.99 -4.91
C GLY A 248 6.41 -7.37 -4.00
N VAL A 249 6.21 -6.06 -4.10
CA VAL A 249 5.37 -5.28 -3.17
C VAL A 249 3.89 -5.67 -3.26
N GLY A 250 3.35 -5.85 -4.47
CA GLY A 250 1.91 -6.08 -4.70
C GLY A 250 1.29 -7.22 -3.88
N PRO A 251 1.83 -8.46 -3.92
CA PRO A 251 1.33 -9.57 -3.11
C PRO A 251 1.35 -9.30 -1.60
N VAL A 252 2.36 -8.56 -1.11
CA VAL A 252 2.47 -8.20 0.31
C VAL A 252 1.41 -7.16 0.66
N THR A 253 1.13 -6.19 -0.21
CA THR A 253 0.04 -5.22 -0.04
C THR A 253 -1.32 -5.91 0.14
N VAL A 254 -1.62 -6.94 -0.65
CA VAL A 254 -2.87 -7.73 -0.50
C VAL A 254 -2.98 -8.33 0.89
N MET A 255 -1.88 -8.88 1.42
CA MET A 255 -1.88 -9.44 2.76
C MET A 255 -1.98 -8.37 3.85
N MET A 256 -1.44 -7.17 3.63
CA MET A 256 -1.63 -6.03 4.53
C MET A 256 -3.09 -5.58 4.58
N VAL A 257 -3.85 -5.67 3.48
CA VAL A 257 -5.30 -5.45 3.50
C VAL A 257 -5.99 -6.45 4.44
N MET A 258 -5.60 -7.72 4.39
CA MET A 258 -6.16 -8.75 5.28
C MET A 258 -5.81 -8.50 6.74
N LYS A 259 -4.54 -8.17 7.02
CA LYS A 259 -4.07 -7.79 8.35
C LYS A 259 -4.84 -6.58 8.90
N ASN A 260 -4.99 -5.53 8.09
CA ASN A 260 -5.74 -4.34 8.47
C ASN A 260 -7.24 -4.62 8.66
N THR A 261 -7.81 -5.56 7.91
CA THR A 261 -9.20 -6.01 8.12
C THR A 261 -9.38 -6.68 9.49
N ILE A 262 -8.38 -7.47 9.93
CA ILE A 262 -8.37 -8.09 11.26
C ILE A 262 -8.17 -7.03 12.37
N GLU A 263 -7.31 -6.04 12.15
CA GLU A 263 -7.17 -4.89 13.06
C GLU A 263 -8.43 -4.04 13.15
N ALA A 264 -9.08 -3.77 12.01
CA ALA A 264 -10.33 -3.06 11.93
C ALA A 264 -11.44 -3.78 12.71
N TYR A 265 -11.54 -5.11 12.55
CA TYR A 265 -12.44 -5.93 13.38
C TYR A 265 -12.17 -5.73 14.87
N LYS A 266 -10.92 -5.86 15.32
CA LYS A 266 -10.52 -5.68 16.73
C LYS A 266 -10.87 -4.29 17.27
N LEU A 267 -10.67 -3.23 16.48
CA LEU A 267 -11.00 -1.85 16.85
C LEU A 267 -12.50 -1.63 17.06
N GLN A 268 -13.34 -2.44 16.43
CA GLN A 268 -14.80 -2.36 16.59
C GLN A 268 -15.34 -3.21 17.74
N GLN A 269 -14.53 -4.13 18.28
CA GLN A 269 -14.91 -4.94 19.46
C GLN A 269 -14.60 -4.24 20.79
N VAL A 270 -13.67 -3.28 20.79
CA VAL A 270 -13.33 -2.50 21.98
C VAL A 270 -14.21 -1.26 21.97
N GLY A 271 -15.27 -1.29 22.79
CA GLY A 271 -16.13 -0.13 23.08
C GLY A 271 -15.44 0.88 23.98
#